data_AF-A0A7R9E648-F1
#
_entry.id   AF-A0A7R9E648-F1
#
_cell.length_a   1.000
_cell.length_b   1.000
_cell.length_c   1.000
_cell.angle_alpha   90.00
_cell.angle_beta   90.00
_cell.angle_gamma   90.00
#
_symmetry.space_group_name_H-M   'P 1'
#
loop_
_entity.id
_entity.type
_entity.pdbx_description
1 polymer ?
#
loop_
_entity_poly.entity_id
_entity_poly.type
_entity_poly.pdbx_seq_one_letter_code
_entity_poly.pdbx_strand_id
1 'polypeptide(L)'
;MPSVNTIDKAYSLYEEMNVAYKENLHVHIAMLQCLDPPLTKKQLAPLTEGVEYPAASLLSNIVTISDLVIKAVDQTKLLAFFGTKNDSQLDAAKTKSLMEKQKSAFLDALGHKGAALCRLYNITHLKRDSIDAVALTDLDTLWPDILKFTDAMDSKMDYDCNVPQLLLPLSKAHKP
;
A
#
# COMPACT_ATOMS: atom_id res chain seq x y z
N MET A 1 10.91 9.46 12.32
CA MET A 1 10.07 10.37 11.51
C MET A 1 11.01 11.31 10.77
N PRO A 2 10.94 11.41 9.44
CA PRO A 2 11.74 12.39 8.69
C PRO A 2 11.37 13.82 9.14
N SER A 3 12.35 14.74 9.13
CA SER A 3 12.11 16.13 9.50
C SER A 3 11.16 16.81 8.50
N VAL A 4 10.37 17.80 8.92
CA VAL A 4 9.41 18.52 8.04
C VAL A 4 10.10 19.05 6.77
N ASN A 5 11.32 19.58 6.92
CA ASN A 5 12.15 20.07 5.81
C ASN A 5 12.54 18.96 4.81
N THR A 6 12.67 17.72 5.27
CA THR A 6 12.95 16.55 4.42
C THR A 6 11.73 16.15 3.60
N ILE A 7 10.53 16.24 4.17
CA ILE A 7 9.28 15.88 3.50
C ILE A 7 8.97 16.88 2.37
N ASP A 8 9.12 18.19 2.62
CA ASP A 8 8.88 19.23 1.62
C ASP A 8 9.81 19.08 0.40
N LYS A 9 11.08 18.73 0.65
CA LYS A 9 12.04 18.42 -0.42
C LYS A 9 11.66 17.17 -1.20
N ALA A 10 11.14 16.15 -0.53
CA ALA A 10 10.66 14.93 -1.18
C ALA A 10 9.46 15.23 -2.11
N TYR A 11 8.52 16.07 -1.69
CA TYR A 11 7.41 16.51 -2.54
C TYR A 11 7.89 17.27 -3.79
N SER A 12 8.81 18.22 -3.62
CA SER A 12 9.36 18.98 -4.75
C SER A 12 10.06 18.07 -5.78
N LEU A 13 10.87 17.11 -5.30
CA LEU A 13 11.54 16.15 -6.18
C LEU A 13 10.53 15.20 -6.85
N TYR A 14 9.52 14.75 -6.10
CA TYR A 14 8.48 13.88 -6.60
C TYR A 14 7.69 14.56 -7.73
N GLU A 15 7.34 15.83 -7.60
CA GLU A 15 6.65 16.58 -8.66
C GLU A 15 7.49 16.68 -9.94
N GLU A 16 8.78 16.98 -9.81
CA GLU A 16 9.71 17.02 -10.95
C GLU A 16 9.81 15.65 -11.64
N MET A 17 10.04 14.59 -10.87
CA MET A 17 10.13 13.22 -11.39
C MET A 17 8.82 12.75 -12.02
N ASN A 18 7.68 13.13 -11.45
CA ASN A 18 6.37 12.77 -11.98
C ASN A 18 6.09 13.49 -13.31
N VAL A 19 6.53 14.74 -13.47
CA VAL A 19 6.46 15.45 -14.77
C VAL A 19 7.36 14.78 -15.80
N ALA A 20 8.58 14.41 -15.42
CA ALA A 20 9.57 13.81 -16.31
C ALA A 20 9.25 12.35 -16.70
N TYR A 21 8.63 11.58 -15.80
CA TYR A 21 8.43 10.14 -15.94
C TYR A 21 7.03 9.67 -15.53
N LYS A 22 5.98 10.26 -16.13
CA LYS A 22 4.56 9.99 -15.80
C LYS A 22 4.12 8.52 -15.82
N GLU A 23 4.77 7.68 -16.63
CA GLU A 23 4.44 6.25 -16.74
C GLU A 23 5.21 5.37 -15.76
N ASN A 24 6.17 5.93 -15.03
CA ASN A 24 7.03 5.16 -14.14
C ASN A 24 6.45 5.06 -12.73
N LEU A 25 5.81 3.91 -12.46
CA LEU A 25 5.22 3.59 -11.17
C LEU A 25 6.21 3.68 -9.99
N HIS A 26 7.51 3.47 -10.23
CA HIS A 26 8.51 3.49 -9.18
C HIS A 26 8.74 4.89 -8.60
N VAL A 27 8.39 5.96 -9.33
CA VAL A 27 8.43 7.32 -8.80
C VAL A 27 7.42 7.46 -7.65
N HIS A 28 6.22 6.89 -7.81
CA HIS A 28 5.22 6.84 -6.76
C HIS A 28 5.65 5.93 -5.60
N ILE A 29 6.22 4.76 -5.88
CA ILE A 29 6.71 3.85 -4.82
C ILE A 29 7.83 4.48 -3.99
N ALA A 30 8.80 5.15 -4.62
CA ALA A 30 9.86 5.83 -3.92
C ALA A 30 9.32 6.95 -3.00
N MET A 31 8.28 7.66 -3.45
CA MET A 31 7.59 8.64 -2.61
C MET A 31 6.87 7.97 -1.45
N LEU A 32 6.15 6.87 -1.68
CA LEU A 32 5.48 6.11 -0.61
C LEU A 32 6.47 5.62 0.45
N GLN A 33 7.63 5.08 0.04
CA GLN A 33 8.69 4.65 0.95
C GLN A 33 9.30 5.82 1.75
N CYS A 34 9.32 7.02 1.17
CA CYS A 34 9.80 8.22 1.85
C CYS A 34 8.79 8.72 2.90
N LEU A 35 7.50 8.74 2.55
CA LEU A 35 6.42 9.18 3.44
C LEU A 35 6.11 8.16 4.54
N ASP A 36 6.24 6.88 4.21
CA ASP A 36 5.93 5.75 5.07
C ASP A 36 7.05 4.71 5.03
N PRO A 37 8.20 4.97 5.69
CA PRO A 37 9.27 3.99 5.78
C PRO A 37 8.76 2.71 6.47
N PRO A 38 9.30 1.53 6.10
CA PRO A 38 8.85 0.24 6.63
C PRO A 38 8.85 0.28 8.16
N LEU A 39 7.63 0.13 8.70
CA LEU A 39 7.40 0.24 10.12
C LEU A 39 8.05 -0.92 10.86
N THR A 40 8.59 -0.64 12.04
CA THR A 40 8.95 -1.72 12.97
C THR A 40 7.67 -2.38 13.48
N LYS A 41 7.69 -3.70 13.77
CA LYS A 41 6.52 -4.46 14.27
C LYS A 41 5.75 -3.79 15.42
N LYS A 42 6.39 -2.91 16.19
CA LYS A 42 5.78 -2.10 17.26
C LYS A 42 4.80 -1.02 16.77
N GLN A 43 4.99 -0.47 15.58
CA GLN A 43 4.14 0.59 15.01
C GLN A 43 2.94 0.00 14.25
N LEU A 44 2.97 -1.30 13.96
CA LEU A 44 1.87 -2.10 13.40
C LEU A 44 0.96 -2.72 14.47
N ALA A 45 1.33 -2.64 15.76
CA ALA A 45 0.53 -3.20 16.83
C ALA A 45 -0.84 -2.51 16.90
N PRO A 46 -1.95 -3.28 16.95
CA PRO A 46 -3.26 -2.69 17.09
C PRO A 46 -3.43 -2.13 18.50
N LEU A 47 -4.11 -0.98 18.62
CA LEU A 47 -4.78 -0.54 19.85
C LEU A 47 -3.89 -0.32 21.09
N THR A 48 -2.57 -0.19 20.94
CA THR A 48 -1.74 0.21 22.07
C THR A 48 -1.83 1.72 22.27
N GLU A 49 -2.45 2.11 23.38
CA GLU A 49 -2.37 3.47 23.90
C GLU A 49 -0.90 3.94 23.94
N GLY A 50 -0.63 5.12 23.39
CA GLY A 50 0.72 5.72 23.37
C GLY A 50 1.48 5.64 22.04
N VAL A 51 0.90 5.12 20.96
CA VAL A 51 1.48 5.23 19.61
C VAL A 51 1.09 6.57 18.98
N GLU A 52 2.07 7.44 18.74
CA GLU A 52 1.88 8.65 17.93
C GLU A 52 1.73 8.28 16.45
N TYR A 53 0.53 8.50 15.92
CA TYR A 53 0.29 8.39 14.49
C TYR A 53 0.71 9.69 13.77
N PRO A 54 1.24 9.60 12.54
CA PRO A 54 1.43 10.78 11.71
C PRO A 54 0.11 11.50 11.45
N ALA A 55 0.20 12.77 11.04
CA ALA A 55 -0.97 13.59 10.74
C ALA A 55 -1.91 12.90 9.74
N ALA A 56 -3.22 13.00 9.98
CA ALA A 56 -4.24 12.39 9.11
C ALA A 56 -4.13 12.87 7.64
N SER A 57 -3.68 14.10 7.42
CA SER A 57 -3.39 14.64 6.08
C SER A 57 -2.27 13.86 5.37
N LEU A 58 -1.20 13.49 6.07
CA LEU A 58 -0.11 12.69 5.50
C LEU A 58 -0.60 11.29 5.11
N LEU A 59 -1.39 10.66 5.98
CA LEU A 59 -1.98 9.34 5.71
C LEU A 59 -2.93 9.38 4.50
N SER A 60 -3.71 10.44 4.36
CA SER A 60 -4.59 10.65 3.20
C SER A 60 -3.79 10.82 1.90
N ASN A 61 -2.64 11.49 1.96
CA ASN A 61 -1.73 11.62 0.81
C ASN A 61 -1.14 10.26 0.41
N ILE A 62 -0.75 9.43 1.39
CA ILE A 62 -0.27 8.05 1.14
C ILE A 62 -1.34 7.24 0.41
N VAL A 63 -2.59 7.26 0.88
CA VAL A 63 -3.73 6.59 0.21
C VAL A 63 -3.89 7.09 -1.23
N THR A 64 -3.83 8.42 -1.44
CA THR A 64 -4.00 9.03 -2.77
C THR A 64 -2.89 8.60 -3.74
N ILE A 65 -1.63 8.60 -3.30
CA ILE A 65 -0.49 8.18 -4.14
C ILE A 65 -0.56 6.68 -4.44
N SER A 66 -0.93 5.86 -3.45
CA SER A 66 -1.16 4.43 -3.66
C SER A 66 -2.25 4.17 -4.71
N ASP A 67 -3.36 4.92 -4.68
CA ASP A 67 -4.43 4.78 -5.66
C ASP A 67 -3.98 5.10 -7.09
N LEU A 68 -3.03 6.01 -7.28
CA LEU A 68 -2.45 6.27 -8.61
C LEU A 68 -1.76 5.03 -9.17
N VAL A 69 -0.96 4.34 -8.34
CA VAL A 69 -0.27 3.11 -8.75
C VAL A 69 -1.25 1.98 -9.00
N ILE A 70 -2.21 1.77 -8.08
CA ILE A 70 -3.23 0.72 -8.19
C ILE A 70 -4.06 0.87 -9.47
N LYS A 71 -4.43 2.10 -9.84
CA LYS A 71 -5.19 2.40 -11.07
C LYS A 71 -4.34 2.29 -12.34
N ALA A 72 -3.04 2.54 -12.25
CA ALA A 72 -2.14 2.48 -13.40
C ALA A 72 -1.72 1.05 -13.77
N VAL A 73 -1.82 0.09 -12.84
CA VAL A 73 -1.51 -1.32 -13.10
C VAL A 73 -2.70 -2.06 -13.69
N ASP A 74 -2.51 -2.66 -14.87
CA ASP A 74 -3.47 -3.59 -15.47
C ASP A 74 -3.38 -4.96 -14.79
N GLN A 75 -4.22 -5.17 -13.78
CA GLN A 75 -4.27 -6.42 -13.01
C GLN A 75 -4.62 -7.63 -13.89
N THR A 76 -5.51 -7.47 -14.88
CA THR A 76 -5.95 -8.58 -15.74
C THR A 76 -4.80 -9.05 -16.62
N LYS A 77 -4.06 -8.12 -17.21
CA LYS A 77 -2.85 -8.43 -17.98
C LYS A 77 -1.78 -9.09 -17.12
N LEU A 78 -1.59 -8.60 -15.89
CA LEU A 78 -0.60 -9.15 -14.97
C LEU A 78 -0.95 -10.58 -14.56
N LEU A 79 -2.21 -10.84 -14.19
CA LEU A 79 -2.70 -12.18 -13.85
C LEU A 79 -2.63 -13.13 -15.05
N ALA A 80 -3.00 -12.67 -16.25
CA ALA A 80 -2.89 -13.47 -17.46
C ALA A 80 -1.43 -13.85 -17.76
N PHE A 81 -0.48 -12.93 -17.57
CA PHE A 81 0.95 -13.20 -17.74
C PHE A 81 1.45 -14.27 -16.77
N PHE A 82 1.12 -14.16 -15.48
CA PHE A 82 1.55 -15.13 -14.47
C PHE A 82 0.77 -16.46 -14.51
N GLY A 83 -0.44 -16.48 -15.09
CA GLY A 83 -1.24 -17.68 -15.29
C GLY A 83 -0.88 -18.47 -16.55
N THR A 84 -0.17 -17.87 -17.51
CA THR A 84 0.21 -18.53 -18.78
C THR A 84 1.52 -19.31 -18.60
N LYS A 85 1.53 -20.58 -18.98
CA LYS A 85 2.76 -21.40 -19.01
C LYS A 85 3.68 -20.91 -20.13
N ASN A 86 4.80 -20.28 -19.75
CA ASN A 86 5.99 -19.96 -20.56
C ASN A 86 5.71 -19.69 -22.05
N ASP A 87 5.36 -18.44 -22.37
CA ASP A 87 5.43 -17.97 -23.75
C ASP A 87 6.90 -17.95 -24.18
N SER A 88 7.24 -18.77 -25.19
CA SER A 88 8.62 -19.00 -25.65
C SER A 88 9.07 -17.87 -26.58
N GLN A 89 9.00 -16.65 -26.10
CA GLN A 89 9.43 -15.47 -26.84
C GLN A 89 10.91 -15.15 -26.59
N LEU A 90 11.58 -14.68 -27.64
CA LEU A 90 13.00 -14.34 -27.66
C LEU A 90 13.40 -13.18 -26.71
N ASP A 91 12.45 -12.47 -26.09
CA ASP A 91 12.69 -11.44 -25.05
C ASP A 91 11.92 -11.72 -23.73
N ALA A 92 11.67 -13.01 -23.44
CA ALA A 92 10.91 -13.45 -22.26
C ALA A 92 11.53 -12.99 -20.93
N ALA A 93 12.85 -12.88 -20.84
CA ALA A 93 13.53 -12.46 -19.62
C ALA A 93 13.26 -10.98 -19.26
N LYS A 94 13.32 -10.06 -20.24
CA LYS A 94 13.05 -8.64 -20.00
C LYS A 94 11.57 -8.41 -19.73
N THR A 95 10.69 -9.08 -20.48
CA THR A 95 9.24 -8.99 -20.28
C THR A 95 8.86 -9.50 -18.89
N LYS A 96 9.41 -10.64 -18.46
CA LYS A 96 9.22 -11.14 -17.09
C LYS A 96 9.72 -10.14 -16.04
N SER A 97 10.92 -9.58 -16.22
CA SER A 97 11.45 -8.58 -15.29
C SER A 97 10.54 -7.35 -15.18
N LEU A 98 9.97 -6.88 -16.30
CA LEU A 98 9.03 -5.76 -16.30
C LEU A 98 7.74 -6.11 -15.56
N MET A 99 7.16 -7.29 -15.80
CA MET A 99 5.93 -7.74 -15.14
C MET A 99 6.14 -7.97 -13.64
N GLU A 100 7.28 -8.53 -13.23
CA GLU A 100 7.65 -8.66 -11.82
C GLU A 100 7.79 -7.30 -11.13
N LYS A 101 8.36 -6.30 -11.83
CA LYS A 101 8.42 -4.92 -11.30
C LYS A 101 7.04 -4.30 -11.14
N GLN A 102 6.15 -4.47 -12.11
CA GLN A 102 4.76 -4.00 -12.00
C GLN A 102 4.02 -4.68 -10.86
N LYS A 103 4.20 -6.00 -10.69
CA LYS A 103 3.67 -6.77 -9.56
C LYS A 103 4.19 -6.25 -8.22
N SER A 104 5.49 -6.03 -8.09
CA SER A 104 6.10 -5.49 -6.86
C SER A 104 5.53 -4.12 -6.53
N ALA A 105 5.50 -3.20 -7.50
CA ALA A 105 4.95 -1.86 -7.29
C ALA A 105 3.46 -1.90 -6.90
N PHE A 106 2.68 -2.81 -7.49
CA PHE A 106 1.28 -3.00 -7.13
C PHE A 106 1.13 -3.47 -5.67
N LEU A 107 1.90 -4.48 -5.26
CA LEU A 107 1.87 -5.00 -3.89
C LEU A 107 2.35 -3.96 -2.86
N ASP A 108 3.39 -3.20 -3.19
CA ASP A 108 3.88 -2.10 -2.37
C ASP A 108 2.80 -1.03 -2.15
N ALA A 109 2.12 -0.61 -3.23
CA ALA A 109 1.06 0.38 -3.15
C ALA A 109 -0.13 -0.09 -2.30
N LEU A 110 -0.55 -1.36 -2.44
CA LEU A 110 -1.60 -1.96 -1.62
C LEU A 110 -1.18 -2.04 -0.15
N GLY A 111 0.06 -2.42 0.14
CA GLY A 111 0.61 -2.48 1.50
C GLY A 111 0.59 -1.12 2.20
N HIS A 112 1.10 -0.08 1.52
CA HIS A 112 1.06 1.29 2.03
C HIS A 112 -0.37 1.82 2.19
N LYS A 113 -1.29 1.51 1.25
CA LYS A 113 -2.71 1.91 1.35
C LYS A 113 -3.37 1.27 2.58
N GLY A 114 -3.20 -0.04 2.75
CA GLY A 114 -3.76 -0.77 3.89
C GLY A 114 -3.20 -0.27 5.22
N ALA A 115 -1.89 -0.05 5.31
CA ALA A 115 -1.27 0.50 6.51
C ALA A 115 -1.78 1.91 6.84
N ALA A 116 -1.94 2.78 5.84
CA ALA A 116 -2.46 4.14 6.03
C ALA A 116 -3.93 4.13 6.46
N LEU A 117 -4.77 3.31 5.84
CA LEU A 117 -6.19 3.17 6.19
C LEU A 117 -6.39 2.62 7.62
N CYS A 118 -5.61 1.62 8.02
CA CYS A 118 -5.65 1.11 9.40
C CYS A 118 -5.30 2.20 10.43
N ARG A 119 -4.30 3.03 10.14
CA ARG A 119 -3.92 4.14 11.03
C ARG A 119 -4.97 5.25 11.05
N LEU A 120 -5.54 5.59 9.89
CA LEU A 120 -6.65 6.53 9.80
C LEU A 120 -7.86 6.05 10.60
N TYR A 121 -8.23 4.78 10.45
CA TYR A 121 -9.27 4.14 11.23
C TYR A 121 -8.99 4.23 12.73
N ASN A 122 -7.75 3.97 13.17
CA ASN A 122 -7.40 4.10 14.59
C ASN A 122 -7.51 5.55 15.07
N ILE A 123 -7.07 6.53 14.28
CA ILE A 123 -7.19 7.96 14.65
C ILE A 123 -8.66 8.35 14.80
N THR A 124 -9.53 7.95 13.87
CA THR A 124 -10.96 8.31 13.90
C THR A 124 -11.69 7.57 15.03
N HIS A 125 -11.43 6.28 15.20
CA HIS A 125 -12.04 5.45 16.24
C HIS A 125 -11.60 5.85 17.66
N LEU A 126 -10.33 6.23 17.86
CA LEU A 126 -9.85 6.78 19.13
C LEU A 126 -10.40 8.18 19.41
N LYS A 127 -10.68 8.97 18.37
CA LYS A 127 -11.28 10.31 18.48
C LYS A 127 -12.80 10.31 18.59
N ARG A 128 -13.46 9.13 18.52
CA ARG A 128 -14.93 8.96 18.55
C ARG A 128 -15.70 9.68 17.44
N ASP A 129 -15.02 10.18 16.41
CA ASP A 129 -15.66 10.70 15.21
C ASP A 129 -16.15 9.53 14.37
N SER A 130 -17.32 9.68 13.74
CA SER A 130 -18.02 8.64 12.99
C SER A 130 -17.08 7.86 12.08
N ILE A 131 -17.18 6.52 12.15
CA ILE A 131 -16.45 5.63 11.24
C ILE A 131 -16.90 5.95 9.81
N ASP A 132 -15.97 6.42 8.98
CA ASP A 132 -16.21 6.48 7.54
C ASP A 132 -16.34 5.06 7.02
N ALA A 133 -17.58 4.61 6.80
CA ALA A 133 -17.90 3.28 6.26
C ALA A 133 -17.14 2.97 4.96
N VAL A 134 -16.75 4.01 4.20
CA VAL A 134 -15.96 3.93 2.97
C VAL A 134 -14.54 3.40 3.22
N ALA A 135 -13.89 3.79 4.32
CA ALA A 135 -12.55 3.29 4.64
C ALA A 135 -12.56 1.81 5.00
N LEU A 136 -13.66 1.33 5.60
CA LEU A 136 -13.84 -0.08 5.95
C LEU A 136 -14.06 -0.95 4.70
N THR A 137 -14.87 -0.48 3.75
CA THR A 137 -15.11 -1.20 2.48
C THR A 137 -13.84 -1.28 1.63
N ASP A 138 -13.01 -0.24 1.63
CA ASP A 138 -11.72 -0.26 0.94
C ASP A 138 -10.74 -1.26 1.57
N LEU A 139 -10.77 -1.41 2.90
CA LEU A 139 -9.97 -2.41 3.61
C LEU A 139 -10.42 -3.85 3.29
N ASP A 140 -11.73 -4.10 3.20
CA ASP A 140 -12.27 -5.43 2.89
C ASP A 140 -11.94 -5.88 1.45
N THR A 141 -11.74 -4.94 0.53
CA THR A 141 -11.38 -5.24 -0.87
C THR A 141 -9.87 -5.36 -1.09
N LEU A 142 -9.06 -4.68 -0.27
CA LEU A 142 -7.59 -4.70 -0.33
C LEU A 142 -6.98 -6.09 -0.14
N TRP A 143 -7.46 -6.85 0.86
CA TRP A 143 -6.88 -8.15 1.18
C TRP A 143 -7.09 -9.21 0.09
N PRO A 144 -8.29 -9.38 -0.47
CA PRO A 144 -8.50 -10.21 -1.65
C PRO A 144 -7.59 -9.83 -2.83
N ASP A 145 -7.36 -8.53 -3.05
CA ASP A 145 -6.51 -8.06 -4.15
C ASP A 145 -5.04 -8.45 -3.97
N ILE A 146 -4.52 -8.44 -2.74
CA ILE A 146 -3.17 -8.93 -2.41
C ILE A 146 -3.08 -10.44 -2.69
N LEU A 147 -4.07 -11.21 -2.22
CA LEU A 147 -4.08 -12.68 -2.35
C LEU A 147 -4.17 -13.18 -3.81
N LYS A 148 -4.55 -12.34 -4.76
CA LYS A 148 -4.50 -12.68 -6.20
C LYS A 148 -3.07 -12.88 -6.71
N PHE A 149 -2.08 -12.24 -6.07
CA PHE A 149 -0.71 -12.16 -6.59
C PHE A 149 0.33 -12.79 -5.66
N THR A 150 0.02 -12.96 -4.37
CA THR A 150 0.95 -13.49 -3.37
C THR A 150 0.23 -14.34 -2.33
N ASP A 151 0.98 -15.24 -1.69
CA ASP A 151 0.50 -15.94 -0.50
C ASP A 151 0.55 -15.01 0.72
N ALA A 152 -0.31 -15.26 1.71
CA ALA A 152 -0.34 -14.55 2.98
C ALA A 152 0.97 -14.63 3.78
N MET A 153 1.82 -15.63 3.49
CA MET A 153 3.09 -15.86 4.18
C MET A 153 4.33 -15.61 3.32
N ASP A 154 4.20 -14.95 2.16
CA ASP A 154 5.35 -14.67 1.29
C ASP A 154 6.30 -13.66 1.95
N SER A 155 7.58 -14.04 2.07
CA SER A 155 8.62 -13.22 2.71
C SER A 155 8.98 -11.95 1.93
N LYS A 156 8.55 -11.82 0.67
CA LYS A 156 8.68 -10.58 -0.11
C LYS A 156 7.69 -9.50 0.30
N MET A 157 6.63 -9.86 1.02
CA MET A 157 5.75 -8.89 1.66
C MET A 157 6.43 -8.40 2.93
N ASP A 158 7.33 -7.41 2.78
CA ASP A 158 8.00 -6.76 3.92
C ASP A 158 6.99 -5.97 4.80
N TYR A 159 5.78 -5.76 4.26
CA TYR A 159 4.61 -5.40 5.02
C TYR A 159 4.15 -6.62 5.81
N ASP A 160 4.67 -6.76 7.03
CA ASP A 160 4.09 -7.57 8.12
C ASP A 160 2.69 -7.06 8.54
N CYS A 161 2.00 -6.39 7.62
CA CYS A 161 0.56 -6.32 7.51
C CYS A 161 0.05 -7.75 7.29
N ASN A 162 0.04 -8.52 8.37
CA ASN A 162 -0.98 -9.51 8.56
C ASN A 162 -2.31 -8.72 8.66
N VAL A 163 -2.77 -8.19 7.52
CA VAL A 163 -4.06 -7.54 7.32
C VAL A 163 -5.16 -8.41 7.92
N PRO A 164 -5.09 -9.77 7.86
CA PRO A 164 -5.99 -10.62 8.63
C PRO A 164 -5.94 -10.39 10.13
N GLN A 165 -4.77 -10.23 10.77
CA GLN A 165 -4.67 -10.00 12.22
C GLN A 165 -5.13 -8.60 12.65
N LEU A 166 -5.01 -7.60 11.77
CA LEU A 166 -5.55 -6.25 11.99
C LEU A 166 -7.07 -6.17 11.72
N LEU A 167 -7.59 -6.93 10.75
CA LEU A 167 -9.02 -7.00 10.41
C LEU A 167 -9.81 -8.01 11.27
N LEU A 168 -9.17 -9.04 11.82
CA LEU A 168 -9.79 -10.05 12.70
C LEU A 168 -10.50 -9.45 13.93
N PRO A 169 -9.94 -8.45 14.65
CA PRO A 169 -10.66 -7.77 15.72
C PRO A 169 -11.77 -6.85 15.20
N LEU A 170 -11.66 -6.30 13.98
CA LEU A 170 -12.66 -5.40 13.39
C LEU A 170 -13.91 -6.15 12.91
N SER A 171 -13.74 -7.33 12.31
CA SER A 171 -14.84 -8.24 11.96
C SER A 171 -15.63 -8.71 13.19
N LYS A 172 -14.97 -8.85 14.35
CA LYS A 172 -15.61 -9.26 15.60
C LYS A 172 -16.34 -8.12 16.33
N ALA A 173 -15.96 -6.87 16.09
CA ALA A 173 -16.60 -5.70 16.69
C ALA A 173 -17.93 -5.30 15.99
N HIS A 174 -18.23 -5.89 14.83
CA HIS A 174 -19.43 -5.59 14.04
C HIS A 174 -20.50 -6.69 14.10
N LYS A 175 -20.48 -7.59 15.11
CA LYS A 175 -21.65 -8.43 15.38
C LYS A 175 -22.64 -7.65 16.28
N PRO A 176 -23.92 -7.51 15.86
CA PRO A 176 -24.95 -6.93 16.71
C PRO A 176 -25.20 -7.78 17.96
#